data_AF-A0A7W4G7B6-F1
#
_entry.id   AF-A0A7W4G7B6-F1
#
_cell.length_a   1.000
_cell.length_b   1.000
_cell.length_c   1.000
_cell.angle_alpha   90.00
_cell.angle_beta   90.00
_cell.angle_gamma   90.00
#
_symmetry.space_group_name_H-M   'P 1'
#
loop_
_entity.id
_entity.type
_entity.pdbx_description
1 polymer ?
#
loop_
_entity_poly.entity_id
_entity_poly.type
_entity_poly.pdbx_seq_one_letter_code
_entity_poly.pdbx_strand_id
1 'polypeptide(L)'
;MKNKGFTLIELMVVIAIIGILASVALPQYSKYIQRSELVDPLAMAAVIREDVTTFYLEQGRFPSNNEEAGIPASKFLIGNRVTGIVVDVGAIHISLGNKASVPLQGTILTFRPAVVTGSPGSPIAWLCGYDQPVAGMQAMGENKTTVPKDILPSSCKELKY
;
A
#
# COMPACT_ATOMS: atom_id res chain seq x y z
N MET A 1 -60.87 6.37 -8.81
CA MET A 1 -59.58 6.74 -9.44
C MET A 1 -58.89 5.45 -9.86
N LYS A 2 -58.65 5.22 -11.16
CA LYS A 2 -57.93 4.03 -11.65
C LYS A 2 -56.45 4.23 -11.39
N ASN A 3 -55.87 3.54 -10.41
CA ASN A 3 -54.43 3.47 -10.25
C ASN A 3 -53.85 2.74 -11.47
N LYS A 4 -53.12 3.46 -12.33
CA LYS A 4 -52.31 2.84 -13.38
C LYS A 4 -51.15 2.12 -12.67
N GLY A 5 -51.20 0.79 -12.64
CA GLY A 5 -50.10 -0.03 -12.16
C GLY A 5 -48.95 -0.04 -13.16
N PHE A 6 -47.72 -0.23 -12.65
CA PHE A 6 -46.53 -0.46 -13.48
C PHE A 6 -46.72 -1.71 -14.34
N THR A 7 -46.29 -1.64 -15.60
CA THR A 7 -46.32 -2.80 -16.49
C THR A 7 -45.13 -3.72 -16.23
N LEU A 8 -45.31 -5.02 -16.48
CA LEU A 8 -44.24 -6.00 -16.33
C LEU A 8 -43.08 -5.71 -17.28
N ILE A 9 -43.35 -5.18 -18.47
CA ILE A 9 -42.32 -4.79 -19.43
C ILE A 9 -41.49 -3.59 -18.96
N GLU A 10 -42.11 -2.59 -18.34
CA GLU A 10 -41.38 -1.46 -17.74
C GLU A 10 -40.43 -1.94 -16.64
N LEU A 11 -40.87 -2.88 -15.80
CA LEU A 11 -40.02 -3.45 -14.76
C LEU A 11 -38.84 -4.24 -15.35
N MET A 12 -39.07 -5.04 -16.41
CA MET A 12 -38.00 -5.82 -17.05
C MET A 12 -36.93 -4.93 -17.69
N VAL A 13 -37.33 -3.83 -18.34
CA VAL A 13 -36.37 -2.87 -18.92
C VAL A 13 -35.55 -2.20 -17.82
N VAL A 14 -36.16 -1.82 -16.71
CA VAL A 14 -35.45 -1.23 -15.55
C VAL A 14 -34.42 -2.20 -14.98
N ILE A 15 -34.80 -3.48 -14.78
CA ILE A 15 -33.88 -4.51 -14.28
C ILE A 15 -32.73 -4.73 -15.27
N ALA A 16 -33.00 -4.73 -16.57
CA ALA A 16 -31.96 -4.88 -17.59
C ALA A 16 -30.94 -3.73 -17.52
N ILE A 17 -31.40 -2.48 -17.39
CA ILE A 17 -30.52 -1.31 -17.27
C ILE A 17 -29.69 -1.38 -15.97
N ILE A 18 -30.31 -1.72 -14.83
CA ILE A 18 -29.62 -1.86 -13.55
C ILE A 18 -28.55 -2.97 -13.64
N GLY A 19 -28.87 -4.10 -14.29
CA GLY A 19 -27.93 -5.20 -14.49
C GLY A 19 -26.68 -4.78 -15.26
N ILE A 20 -26.85 -4.02 -16.35
CA ILE A 20 -25.73 -3.49 -17.14
C ILE A 20 -24.87 -2.55 -16.29
N LEU A 21 -25.49 -1.59 -15.59
CA LEU A 21 -24.75 -0.64 -14.75
C LEU A 21 -24.00 -1.33 -13.60
N ALA A 22 -24.63 -2.31 -12.95
CA ALA A 22 -24.02 -3.06 -11.85
C ALA A 22 -22.78 -3.86 -12.31
N SER A 23 -22.81 -4.44 -13.51
CA SER A 23 -21.69 -5.22 -14.05
C SER A 23 -20.40 -4.40 -14.20
N VAL A 24 -20.52 -3.10 -14.47
CA VAL A 24 -19.39 -2.18 -14.61
C VAL A 24 -19.01 -1.57 -13.25
N ALA A 25 -19.99 -1.22 -12.42
CA ALA A 25 -19.76 -0.51 -11.17
C ALA A 25 -19.15 -1.39 -10.06
N LEU A 26 -19.60 -2.64 -9.91
CA LEU A 26 -19.15 -3.54 -8.85
C LEU A 26 -17.64 -3.83 -8.84
N PRO A 27 -16.98 -4.17 -9.97
CA PRO A 27 -15.53 -4.41 -9.96
C PRO A 27 -14.75 -3.15 -9.60
N GLN A 28 -15.19 -1.97 -10.03
CA GLN A 28 -14.55 -0.70 -9.67
C GLN A 28 -14.71 -0.38 -8.18
N TYR A 29 -15.89 -0.62 -7.61
CA TYR A 29 -16.15 -0.42 -6.18
C TYR A 29 -15.29 -1.37 -5.32
N SER A 30 -15.15 -2.63 -5.73
CA SER A 30 -14.28 -3.58 -5.02
C SER A 30 -12.82 -3.10 -4.96
N LYS A 31 -12.28 -2.57 -6.06
CA LYS A 31 -10.92 -2.00 -6.07
C LYS A 31 -10.79 -0.77 -5.18
N TYR A 32 -11.83 0.07 -5.10
CA TYR A 32 -11.84 1.20 -4.18
C TYR A 32 -11.75 0.76 -2.72
N ILE A 33 -12.56 -0.24 -2.33
CA ILE A 33 -12.51 -0.82 -0.99
C ILE A 33 -11.13 -1.41 -0.72
N GLN A 34 -10.59 -2.22 -1.63
CA GLN A 34 -9.25 -2.82 -1.49
C GLN A 34 -8.16 -1.73 -1.30
N ARG A 35 -8.23 -0.61 -2.04
CA ARG A 35 -7.31 0.51 -1.86
C ARG A 35 -7.44 1.14 -0.47
N SER A 36 -8.66 1.26 0.06
CA SER A 36 -8.88 1.80 1.41
C SER A 36 -8.27 0.93 2.51
N GLU A 37 -8.15 -0.39 2.27
CA GLU A 37 -7.53 -1.30 3.22
C GLU A 37 -6.02 -1.06 3.36
N LEU A 38 -5.38 -0.44 2.36
CA LEU A 38 -3.96 -0.09 2.40
C LEU A 38 -3.65 1.06 3.37
N VAL A 39 -4.66 1.74 3.93
CA VAL A 39 -4.46 2.79 4.93
C VAL A 39 -3.83 2.24 6.22
N ASP A 40 -4.23 1.03 6.64
CA ASP A 40 -3.68 0.36 7.83
C ASP A 40 -2.16 0.10 7.70
N PRO A 41 -1.66 -0.59 6.65
CA PRO A 41 -0.21 -0.76 6.47
C PRO A 41 0.52 0.57 6.22
N LEU A 42 -0.08 1.55 5.55
CA LEU A 42 0.53 2.87 5.36
C LEU A 42 0.74 3.62 6.68
N ALA A 43 -0.22 3.51 7.60
CA ALA A 43 -0.11 4.11 8.93
C ALA A 43 0.98 3.43 9.77
N MET A 44 1.04 2.09 9.75
CA MET A 44 2.11 1.35 10.45
C MET A 44 3.50 1.65 9.85
N ALA A 45 3.59 1.79 8.53
CA ALA A 45 4.82 2.21 7.86
C ALA A 45 5.27 3.61 8.30
N ALA A 46 4.35 4.54 8.60
CA ALA A 46 4.71 5.88 9.04
C ALA A 46 5.53 5.87 10.33
N VAL A 47 5.11 5.06 11.31
CA VAL A 47 5.81 4.92 12.60
C VAL A 47 7.21 4.33 12.39
N ILE A 48 7.31 3.21 11.67
CA ILE A 48 8.60 2.52 11.48
C ILE A 48 9.58 3.36 10.63
N ARG A 49 9.07 4.21 9.73
CA ARG A 49 9.92 5.16 8.98
C ARG A 49 10.63 6.13 9.91
N GLU A 50 10.01 6.57 11.00
CA GLU A 50 10.63 7.46 11.99
C GLU A 50 11.78 6.75 12.71
N ASP A 51 11.57 5.50 13.14
CA ASP A 51 12.61 4.67 13.79
C ASP A 51 13.81 4.45 12.86
N VAL A 52 13.56 4.05 11.61
CA VAL A 52 14.61 3.83 10.59
C VAL A 52 15.35 5.13 10.26
N THR A 53 14.63 6.26 10.17
CA THR A 53 15.23 7.58 9.91
C THR A 53 16.11 8.01 11.08
N THR A 54 15.64 7.82 12.31
CA THR A 54 16.40 8.14 13.53
C THR A 54 17.69 7.35 13.59
N PHE A 55 17.62 6.03 13.37
CA PHE A 55 18.81 5.18 13.30
C PHE A 55 19.81 5.66 12.23
N TYR A 56 19.33 6.02 11.04
CA TYR A 56 20.19 6.54 9.98
C TYR A 56 20.89 7.85 10.39
N LEU A 57 20.18 8.76 11.06
CA LEU A 57 20.75 10.02 11.52
C LEU A 57 21.82 9.81 12.61
N GLU A 58 21.64 8.82 13.48
CA GLU A 58 22.58 8.51 14.56
C GLU A 58 23.81 7.70 14.08
N GLN A 59 23.59 6.72 13.21
CA GLN A 59 24.61 5.74 12.83
C GLN A 59 25.23 5.99 11.46
N GLY A 60 24.66 6.90 10.66
CA GLY A 60 25.10 7.19 9.29
C GLY A 60 24.88 6.06 8.29
N ARG A 61 24.11 5.03 8.66
CA ARG A 61 23.76 3.86 7.82
C ARG A 61 22.35 3.40 8.13
N PHE A 62 21.73 2.68 7.20
CA PHE A 62 20.43 2.06 7.45
C PHE A 62 20.54 0.83 8.37
N PRO A 63 19.50 0.55 9.18
CA PRO A 63 19.46 -0.64 10.01
C PRO A 63 19.34 -1.89 9.12
N SER A 64 20.07 -2.94 9.46
CA SER A 64 20.07 -4.19 8.69
C SER A 64 18.81 -5.03 8.92
N ASN A 65 18.17 -4.86 10.08
CA ASN A 65 17.03 -5.67 10.52
C ASN A 65 16.15 -4.92 11.55
N ASN A 66 15.07 -5.55 12.02
CA ASN A 66 14.17 -4.98 13.03
C ASN A 66 14.85 -4.61 14.35
N GLU A 67 15.78 -5.45 14.84
CA GLU A 67 16.45 -5.24 16.12
C GLU A 67 17.33 -3.99 16.07
N GLU A 68 18.10 -3.81 15.00
CA GLU A 68 18.87 -2.58 14.77
C GLU A 68 17.97 -1.36 14.62
N ALA A 69 16.83 -1.50 13.95
CA ALA A 69 15.84 -0.44 13.84
C ALA A 69 15.13 -0.13 15.17
N GLY A 70 15.41 -0.85 16.25
CA GLY A 70 14.78 -0.62 17.56
C GLY A 70 13.30 -1.05 17.63
N ILE A 71 12.84 -1.86 16.66
CA ILE A 71 11.44 -2.30 16.57
C ILE A 71 11.27 -3.78 16.95
N PRO A 72 10.09 -4.19 17.44
CA PRO A 72 9.81 -5.58 17.76
C PRO A 72 10.03 -6.55 16.58
N ALA A 73 10.22 -7.83 16.91
CA ALA A 73 10.23 -8.89 15.91
C ALA A 73 8.90 -8.93 15.12
N SER A 74 8.96 -9.29 13.84
CA SER A 74 7.82 -9.26 12.91
C SER A 74 6.53 -9.89 13.44
N LYS A 75 6.61 -10.96 14.23
CA LYS A 75 5.44 -11.65 14.81
C LYS A 75 4.61 -10.79 15.78
N PHE A 76 5.21 -9.71 16.30
CA PHE A 76 4.55 -8.75 17.18
C PHE A 76 4.10 -7.48 16.46
N LEU A 77 4.45 -7.33 15.17
CA LEU A 77 4.07 -6.19 14.33
C LEU A 77 2.86 -6.56 13.47
N ILE A 78 1.71 -6.73 14.14
CA ILE A 78 0.46 -7.18 13.53
C ILE A 78 -0.62 -6.10 13.60
N GLY A 79 -1.55 -6.10 12.64
CA GLY A 79 -2.64 -5.14 12.52
C GLY A 79 -3.90 -5.77 11.93
N ASN A 80 -4.93 -4.96 11.65
CA ASN A 80 -6.17 -5.49 11.07
C ASN A 80 -5.96 -6.07 9.67
N ARG A 81 -5.02 -5.50 8.91
CA ARG A 81 -4.66 -5.88 7.53
C ARG A 81 -3.20 -6.30 7.38
N VAL A 82 -2.44 -6.37 8.48
CA VAL A 82 -0.99 -6.63 8.51
C VAL A 82 -0.68 -7.87 9.33
N THR A 83 0.06 -8.82 8.76
CA THR A 83 0.48 -10.06 9.44
C THR A 83 1.92 -10.00 9.95
N GLY A 84 2.70 -9.01 9.54
CA GLY A 84 4.07 -8.84 9.98
C GLY A 84 4.77 -7.70 9.24
N ILE A 85 5.83 -7.18 9.86
CA ILE A 85 6.70 -6.15 9.27
C ILE A 85 8.16 -6.53 9.49
N VAL A 86 8.94 -6.47 8.42
CA VAL A 86 10.38 -6.73 8.40
C VAL A 86 11.12 -5.54 7.81
N VAL A 87 12.16 -5.08 8.50
CA VAL A 87 13.14 -4.14 7.99
C VAL A 87 14.32 -4.94 7.42
N ASP A 88 14.78 -4.57 6.23
CA ASP A 88 15.91 -5.19 5.54
C ASP A 88 16.72 -4.08 4.83
N VAL A 89 17.88 -3.74 5.38
CA VAL A 89 18.73 -2.63 4.90
C VAL A 89 17.93 -1.31 4.77
N GLY A 90 17.14 -1.00 5.79
CA GLY A 90 16.25 0.17 5.85
C GLY A 90 14.95 0.06 5.04
N ALA A 91 14.83 -0.90 4.10
CA ALA A 91 13.57 -1.15 3.41
C ALA A 91 12.57 -1.84 4.35
N ILE A 92 11.36 -1.33 4.40
CA ILE A 92 10.28 -1.81 5.26
C ILE A 92 9.35 -2.67 4.41
N HIS A 93 9.30 -3.97 4.68
CA HIS A 93 8.42 -4.93 4.04
C HIS A 93 7.23 -5.25 4.93
N ILE A 94 6.04 -4.85 4.50
CA ILE A 94 4.80 -5.11 5.23
C ILE A 94 4.04 -6.24 4.55
N SER A 95 3.80 -7.32 5.28
CA SER A 95 3.00 -8.46 4.81
C SER A 95 1.52 -8.22 5.08
N LEU A 96 0.70 -8.29 4.04
CA LEU A 96 -0.75 -8.08 4.12
C LEU A 96 -1.50 -9.38 4.36
N GLY A 97 -2.56 -9.32 5.16
CA GLY A 97 -3.40 -10.47 5.49
C GLY A 97 -4.48 -10.16 6.51
N ASN A 98 -4.78 -11.10 7.40
CA ASN A 98 -5.85 -10.99 8.40
C ASN A 98 -7.21 -10.69 7.76
N LYS A 99 -7.79 -9.51 8.02
CA LYS A 99 -9.08 -9.10 7.48
C LYS A 99 -8.98 -8.51 6.07
N ALA A 100 -7.79 -8.49 5.47
CA ALA A 100 -7.61 -7.99 4.12
C ALA A 100 -8.44 -8.78 3.09
N SER A 101 -8.93 -8.09 2.07
CA SER A 101 -9.59 -8.69 0.92
C SER A 101 -8.67 -9.72 0.25
N VAL A 102 -9.24 -10.80 -0.30
CA VAL A 102 -8.49 -11.93 -0.88
C VAL A 102 -7.35 -11.51 -1.82
N PRO A 103 -7.51 -10.52 -2.74
CA PRO A 103 -6.42 -10.09 -3.62
C PRO A 103 -5.19 -9.48 -2.91
N LEU A 104 -5.33 -9.07 -1.64
CA LEU A 104 -4.26 -8.49 -0.84
C LEU A 104 -3.63 -9.50 0.13
N GLN A 105 -4.28 -10.63 0.42
CA GLN A 105 -3.75 -11.59 1.37
C GLN A 105 -2.47 -12.25 0.85
N GLY A 106 -1.44 -12.29 1.69
CA GLY A 106 -0.12 -12.83 1.34
C GLY A 106 0.71 -11.91 0.42
N THR A 107 0.19 -10.75 0.04
CA THR A 107 0.98 -9.76 -0.70
C THR A 107 1.89 -8.96 0.24
N ILE A 108 2.92 -8.35 -0.32
CA ILE A 108 3.87 -7.50 0.41
C ILE A 108 3.79 -6.09 -0.19
N LEU A 109 3.76 -5.07 0.68
CA LEU A 109 3.97 -3.68 0.32
C LEU A 109 5.30 -3.22 0.89
N THR A 110 6.21 -2.73 0.04
CA THR A 110 7.53 -2.27 0.47
C THR A 110 7.62 -0.74 0.49
N PHE A 111 8.27 -0.19 1.51
CA PHE A 111 8.71 1.20 1.57
C PHE A 111 10.23 1.22 1.59
N ARG A 112 10.85 2.03 0.73
CA ARG A 112 12.31 2.12 0.65
C ARG A 112 12.77 3.55 0.94
N PRO A 113 13.77 3.73 1.79
CA PRO A 113 14.40 5.04 1.90
C PRO A 113 15.24 5.31 0.66
N ALA A 114 15.29 6.56 0.24
CA ALA A 114 16.10 7.04 -0.86
C ALA A 114 16.95 8.21 -0.39
N VAL A 115 18.26 8.13 -0.64
CA VAL A 115 19.25 9.12 -0.22
C VAL A 115 19.83 9.84 -1.41
N VAL A 116 20.25 11.09 -1.23
CA VAL A 116 20.92 11.87 -2.29
C VAL A 116 22.35 11.34 -2.45
N THR A 117 22.70 10.91 -3.67
CA THR A 117 24.05 10.44 -3.96
C THR A 117 25.08 11.54 -3.72
N GLY A 118 26.07 11.27 -2.87
CA GLY A 118 27.14 12.22 -2.54
C GLY A 118 26.79 13.26 -1.48
N SER A 119 25.58 13.25 -0.90
CA SER A 119 25.19 14.15 0.20
C SER A 119 24.46 13.40 1.32
N PRO A 120 25.19 12.68 2.20
CA PRO A 120 24.59 11.86 3.26
C PRO A 120 23.78 12.63 4.30
N GLY A 121 24.04 13.94 4.45
CA GLY A 121 23.31 14.84 5.36
C GLY A 121 22.02 15.42 4.80
N SER A 122 21.66 15.09 3.55
CA SER A 122 20.37 15.47 2.98
C SER A 122 19.22 14.67 3.62
N PRO A 123 18.01 15.24 3.73
CA PRO A 123 16.84 14.49 4.17
C PRO A 123 16.59 13.26 3.30
N ILE A 124 16.16 12.17 3.94
CA ILE A 124 15.79 10.91 3.27
C ILE A 124 14.41 11.09 2.63
N ALA A 125 14.26 10.68 1.37
CA ALA A 125 12.97 10.53 0.72
C ALA A 125 12.45 9.08 0.90
N TRP A 126 11.14 8.89 0.90
CA TRP A 126 10.53 7.56 1.05
C TRP A 126 9.76 7.17 -0.20
N LEU A 127 10.19 6.08 -0.82
CA LEU A 127 9.52 5.47 -1.96
C LEU A 127 8.54 4.41 -1.47
N CYS A 128 7.35 4.39 -2.03
CA CYS A 128 6.35 3.36 -1.74
C CYS A 128 6.12 2.46 -2.95
N GLY A 129 5.98 1.15 -2.72
CA GLY A 129 5.56 0.23 -3.75
C GLY A 129 6.49 0.22 -4.96
N TYR A 130 5.96 0.54 -6.13
CA TYR A 130 6.71 0.55 -7.39
C TYR A 130 7.33 1.91 -7.74
N ASP A 131 7.22 2.89 -6.85
CA ASP A 131 7.81 4.20 -7.05
C ASP A 131 9.34 4.14 -7.19
N GLN A 132 9.88 5.02 -8.01
CA GLN A 132 11.29 5.05 -8.39
C GLN A 132 11.98 6.30 -7.84
N PRO A 133 13.26 6.21 -7.44
CA PRO A 133 14.00 7.39 -7.04
C PRO A 133 14.13 8.36 -8.22
N VAL A 134 14.02 9.66 -7.93
CA VAL A 134 14.33 10.71 -8.91
C VAL A 134 15.83 10.75 -9.21
N ALA A 135 16.21 11.42 -10.30
CA ALA A 135 17.60 11.59 -10.66
C ALA A 135 18.42 12.23 -9.51
N GLY A 136 19.57 11.62 -9.19
CA GLY A 136 20.42 12.03 -8.08
C GLY A 136 20.06 11.42 -6.72
N MET A 137 19.02 10.57 -6.65
CA MET A 137 18.71 9.76 -5.48
C MET A 137 18.94 8.27 -5.74
N GLN A 138 19.32 7.55 -4.69
CA GLN A 138 19.47 6.10 -4.69
C GLN A 138 18.53 5.47 -3.67
N ALA A 139 17.68 4.56 -4.13
CA ALA A 139 16.83 3.75 -3.26
C ALA A 139 17.65 2.68 -2.56
N MET A 140 17.40 2.48 -1.27
CA MET A 140 18.06 1.49 -0.43
C MET A 140 17.18 0.26 -0.20
N GLY A 141 17.82 -0.90 -0.14
CA GLY A 141 17.16 -2.19 -0.01
C GLY A 141 16.39 -2.63 -1.26
N GLU A 142 15.97 -3.89 -1.26
CA GLU A 142 15.23 -4.49 -2.37
C GLU A 142 13.75 -4.07 -2.36
N ASN A 143 13.12 -4.03 -3.53
CA ASN A 143 11.67 -3.90 -3.60
C ASN A 143 11.02 -5.28 -3.65
N LYS A 144 10.28 -5.66 -2.60
CA LYS A 144 9.54 -6.93 -2.54
C LYS A 144 8.03 -6.72 -2.73
N THR A 145 7.61 -5.58 -3.28
CA THR A 145 6.18 -5.29 -3.46
C THR A 145 5.54 -6.26 -4.45
N THR A 146 4.47 -6.91 -4.02
CA THR A 146 3.65 -7.83 -4.83
C THR A 146 2.18 -7.40 -4.91
N VAL A 147 1.79 -6.33 -4.21
CA VAL A 147 0.45 -5.75 -4.31
C VAL A 147 0.17 -5.34 -5.78
N PRO A 148 -1.01 -5.67 -6.34
CA PRO A 148 -1.38 -5.26 -7.70
C PRO A 148 -1.38 -3.74 -7.90
N LYS A 149 -0.78 -3.29 -9.02
CA LYS A 149 -0.61 -1.85 -9.35
C LYS A 149 -1.93 -1.08 -9.45
N ASP A 150 -3.01 -1.72 -9.84
CA ASP A 150 -4.32 -1.08 -9.99
C ASP A 150 -4.97 -0.76 -8.64
N ILE A 151 -4.67 -1.53 -7.59
CA ILE A 151 -5.17 -1.33 -6.23
C ILE A 151 -4.38 -0.24 -5.49
N LEU A 152 -3.08 -0.13 -5.73
CA LEU A 152 -2.22 0.84 -5.05
C LEU A 152 -2.73 2.29 -5.15
N PRO A 153 -2.46 3.15 -4.14
CA PRO A 153 -2.62 4.60 -4.28
C PRO A 153 -1.60 5.17 -5.28
N SER A 154 -1.86 6.35 -5.83
CA SER A 154 -0.99 6.99 -6.83
C SER A 154 0.45 7.16 -6.34
N SER A 155 0.65 7.50 -5.07
CA SER A 155 1.98 7.66 -4.44
C SER A 155 2.81 6.38 -4.35
N CYS A 156 2.20 5.20 -4.51
CA CYS A 156 2.89 3.92 -4.48
C CYS A 156 3.01 3.28 -5.88
N LYS A 157 2.56 3.99 -6.91
CA LYS A 157 2.68 3.57 -8.31
C LYS A 157 3.89 4.25 -8.92
N GLU A 158 4.46 3.60 -9.92
CA GLU A 158 5.41 4.22 -10.85
C GLU A 158 4.65 5.31 -11.64
N LEU A 159 4.78 6.57 -11.22
CA LEU A 159 4.21 7.71 -11.94
C LEU A 159 5.18 8.11 -13.04
N LYS A 160 4.90 7.68 -14.27
CA LYS A 160 5.52 8.27 -15.46
C LYS A 160 4.83 9.60 -15.74
N TYR A 161 5.50 10.70 -15.42
CA TYR A 161 5.14 12.03 -15.92
C TYR A 161 5.63 12.19 -17.36
#